data_AF-A0A2V4N4G8-F1
#
_entry.id   AF-A0A2V4N4G8-F1
#
_cell.length_a   1.000
_cell.length_b   1.000
_cell.length_c   1.000
_cell.angle_alpha   90.00
_cell.angle_beta   90.00
_cell.angle_gamma   90.00
#
_symmetry.space_group_name_H-M   'P 1'
#
loop_
_entity.id
_entity.type
_entity.pdbx_description
1 polymer ?
#
loop_
_entity_poly.entity_id
_entity_poly.type
_entity_poly.pdbx_seq_one_letter_code
_entity_poly.pdbx_strand_id
1 'polypeptide(L)' 'MHAEYGEAGPGGPVKMWHMVPDEKHVGLCGRELSEQAATLNSTEWGRTDETCCRACGVAWFQSVPFLADEHERKDYLP' A
#
# COMPACT_ATOMS: atom_id res chain seq x y z
N MET A 1 -2.71 -4.25 -2.52
CA MET A 1 -1.25 -3.99 -2.48
C MET A 1 -0.49 -5.16 -3.08
N HIS A 2 0.70 -4.93 -3.62
CA HIS A 2 1.51 -5.94 -4.30
C HIS A 2 2.95 -5.93 -3.76
N ALA A 3 3.58 -7.10 -3.73
CA ALA A 3 4.92 -7.30 -3.22
C ALA A 3 6.01 -6.88 -4.23
N GLU A 4 7.02 -6.17 -3.74
CA GLU A 4 8.35 -6.09 -4.34
C GLU A 4 9.24 -7.17 -3.72
N TYR A 5 9.98 -7.88 -4.58
CA TYR A 5 10.98 -8.86 -4.16
C TYR A 5 12.39 -8.34 -4.40
N GLY A 6 13.36 -8.93 -3.70
CA GLY A 6 14.79 -8.73 -3.99
C GLY A 6 15.24 -9.48 -5.24
N GLU A 7 16.56 -9.67 -5.39
CA GLU A 7 17.18 -10.35 -6.55
C GLU A 7 16.69 -11.79 -6.75
N ALA A 8 16.18 -12.44 -5.70
CA ALA A 8 15.59 -13.77 -5.75
C ALA A 8 14.20 -13.82 -6.42
N GLY A 9 13.61 -12.66 -6.75
CA GLY A 9 12.29 -12.58 -7.40
C GLY A 9 11.15 -13.15 -6.54
N PRO A 10 10.02 -13.55 -7.15
CA PRO A 10 8.81 -13.99 -6.43
C PRO A 10 8.98 -15.21 -5.50
N GLY A 11 10.06 -15.99 -5.67
CA GLY A 11 10.42 -17.10 -4.79
C GLY A 11 11.22 -16.69 -3.54
N GLY A 12 11.60 -15.41 -3.45
CA GLY A 12 12.31 -14.86 -2.30
C GLY A 12 11.38 -14.19 -1.28
N PRO A 13 11.95 -13.69 -0.17
CA PRO A 13 11.18 -12.91 0.80
C PRO A 13 10.67 -11.61 0.17
N VAL A 14 9.48 -11.19 0.60
CA VAL A 14 8.96 -9.87 0.26
C VAL A 14 9.89 -8.83 0.87
N LYS A 15 10.34 -7.90 0.03
CA LYS A 15 11.21 -6.81 0.46
C LYS A 15 10.38 -5.61 0.91
N MET A 16 9.34 -5.28 0.14
CA MET A 16 8.52 -4.11 0.39
C MET A 16 7.12 -4.25 -0.23
N TRP A 17 6.11 -3.74 0.46
CA TRP A 17 4.73 -3.67 -0.05
C TRP A 17 4.44 -2.34 -0.72
N HIS A 18 3.79 -2.39 -1.89
CA HIS A 18 3.40 -1.22 -2.67
C HIS A 18 1.88 -1.12 -2.82
N MET A 19 1.35 0.09 -2.67
CA MET A 19 -0.06 0.37 -2.96
C MET A 19 -0.26 0.41 -4.46
N VAL A 20 -1.21 -0.37 -4.97
CA VAL A 20 -1.56 -0.44 -6.38
C VAL A 20 -3.08 -0.19 -6.44
N PRO A 21 -3.54 0.91 -7.07
CA PRO A 21 -4.95 1.29 -7.09
C PRO A 21 -5.78 0.49 -8.12
N ASP A 22 -5.13 -0.15 -9.11
CA ASP A 22 -5.74 -0.83 -10.25
C ASP A 22 -5.01 -2.16 -10.57
N GLU A 23 -5.45 -2.87 -11.60
CA GLU A 23 -4.84 -4.13 -12.08
C GLU A 23 -3.46 -3.96 -12.75
N LYS A 24 -2.90 -2.74 -12.81
CA LYS A 24 -1.75 -2.45 -13.67
C LYS A 24 -0.39 -2.91 -13.13
N HIS A 25 -0.31 -3.62 -12.01
CA HIS A 25 0.96 -4.00 -11.37
C HIS A 25 1.96 -2.84 -11.21
N VAL A 26 1.49 -1.59 -11.23
CA VAL A 26 2.31 -0.39 -11.05
C VAL A 26 1.89 0.27 -9.75
N GLY A 27 2.82 0.35 -8.80
CA GLY A 27 2.60 1.04 -7.55
C GLY A 27 2.34 2.54 -7.75
N LEU A 28 1.65 3.17 -6.81
CA LEU A 28 1.44 4.64 -6.82
C LEU A 28 2.74 5.44 -6.87
N CYS A 29 3.87 4.85 -6.44
CA CYS A 29 5.19 5.44 -6.56
C CYS A 29 5.78 5.39 -7.99
N GLY A 30 5.08 4.79 -8.95
CA GLY A 30 5.53 4.56 -10.32
C GLY A 30 6.35 3.27 -10.50
N ARG A 31 6.49 2.44 -9.47
CA ARG A 31 7.28 1.21 -9.57
C ARG A 31 6.50 0.09 -10.23
N GLU A 32 7.07 -0.48 -11.28
CA GLU A 32 6.59 -1.70 -11.91
C GLU A 32 6.88 -2.90 -11.01
N LEU A 33 5.85 -3.71 -10.79
CA LEU A 33 5.88 -4.91 -9.96
C LEU A 33 5.67 -6.12 -10.88
N SER A 34 6.11 -7.28 -10.42
CA SER A 34 5.89 -8.52 -11.17
C SER A 34 4.38 -8.78 -11.32
N GLU A 35 3.98 -9.30 -12.49
CA GLU A 35 2.63 -9.84 -12.72
C GLU A 35 2.31 -11.00 -11.74
N GLN A 36 3.35 -11.69 -11.26
CA GLN A 36 3.24 -12.79 -10.30
C GLN A 36 3.47 -12.31 -8.86
N ALA A 37 3.45 -11.00 -8.61
CA ALA A 37 3.65 -10.48 -7.28
C ALA A 37 2.54 -10.93 -6.34
N ALA A 38 2.92 -11.38 -5.13
CA ALA A 38 1.94 -11.65 -4.09
C ALA A 38 1.08 -10.41 -3.85
N THR A 39 -0.21 -10.66 -3.66
CA THR A 39 -1.21 -9.61 -3.44
C THR A 39 -1.72 -9.68 -2.01
N LEU A 40 -1.95 -8.52 -1.41
CA LEU A 40 -2.61 -8.39 -0.12
C LEU A 40 -3.64 -7.27 -0.17
N ASN A 41 -4.62 -7.31 0.74
CA ASN A 41 -5.60 -6.24 0.85
C ASN A 41 -4.93 -4.93 1.31
N SER A 42 -5.39 -3.78 0.82
CA SER A 42 -4.92 -2.47 1.29
C SER A 42 -5.20 -2.23 2.77
N THR A 43 -6.20 -2.90 3.36
CA THR A 43 -6.48 -2.84 4.81
C THR A 43 -5.37 -3.43 5.69
N GLU A 44 -4.48 -4.25 5.11
CA GLU A 44 -3.35 -4.86 5.82
C GLU A 44 -2.09 -3.99 5.83
N TRP A 45 -2.19 -2.76 5.33
CA TRP A 45 -1.08 -1.81 5.33
C TRP A 45 -0.58 -1.52 6.75
N GLY A 46 0.71 -1.79 6.98
CA GLY A 46 1.35 -1.63 8.29
C GLY A 46 1.03 -2.74 9.31
N ARG A 47 0.30 -3.79 8.91
CA ARG A 47 0.07 -5.01 9.71
C ARG A 47 0.98 -6.17 9.34
N THR A 48 1.79 -6.00 8.29
CA THR A 48 2.79 -6.95 7.82
C THR A 48 4.12 -6.73 8.52
N ASP A 49 4.93 -7.78 8.68
CA ASP A 49 6.31 -7.65 9.17
C ASP A 49 7.20 -6.91 8.17
N GLU A 50 6.89 -6.98 6.87
CA GLU A 50 7.68 -6.29 5.85
C GLU A 50 7.33 -4.81 5.72
N THR A 51 8.32 -4.03 5.26
CA THR A 51 8.17 -2.59 5.09
C THR A 51 7.14 -2.23 4.03
N CYS A 52 6.41 -1.13 4.24
CA CYS A 52 5.52 -0.57 3.23
C CYS A 52 6.15 0.67 2.58
N CYS A 53 5.93 0.86 1.27
CA CYS A 53 6.49 1.98 0.53
C CYS A 53 5.89 3.31 1.03
N ARG A 54 6.73 4.17 1.61
CA ARG A 54 6.32 5.48 2.13
C ARG A 54 5.66 6.37 1.07
N ALA A 55 6.21 6.42 -0.14
CA ALA A 55 5.67 7.25 -1.22
C ALA A 55 4.26 6.79 -1.64
N CYS A 56 4.06 5.47 -1.75
CA CYS A 56 2.74 4.89 -1.99
C CYS A 56 1.75 5.24 -0.87
N GLY A 57 2.18 5.16 0.39
CA GLY A 57 1.34 5.55 1.54
C GLY A 57 0.90 7.01 1.47
N VAL A 58 1.83 7.94 1.22
CA VAL A 58 1.51 9.37 1.09
C VAL A 58 0.54 9.63 -0.06
N ALA A 59 0.79 9.05 -1.24
CA ALA A 59 -0.09 9.21 -2.39
C ALA A 59 -1.49 8.65 -2.12
N TRP A 60 -1.58 7.48 -1.47
CA TRP A 60 -2.86 6.89 -1.08
C TRP A 60 -3.62 7.79 -0.12
N PHE A 61 -2.98 8.27 0.95
CA PHE A 61 -3.60 9.20 1.91
C PHE A 61 -4.12 10.49 1.26
N GLN A 62 -3.44 10.98 0.22
CA GLN A 62 -3.89 12.16 -0.54
C GLN A 62 -5.03 11.84 -1.51
N SER A 63 -5.13 10.59 -1.97
CA SER A 63 -6.16 10.14 -2.91
C SER A 63 -7.49 9.80 -2.25
N VAL A 64 -7.48 9.41 -0.98
CA VAL A 64 -8.70 9.16 -0.22
C VAL A 64 -9.30 10.52 0.15
N PRO A 65 -10.51 10.86 -0.33
CA PRO A 65 -11.16 12.10 0.07
C PRO A 65 -11.33 12.09 1.58
N PHE A 66 -11.03 13.23 2.23
CA PHE A 66 -11.41 13.41 3.63
C PHE A 66 -12.94 13.48 3.70
N LEU A 67 -13.57 12.35 4.03
CA LEU A 67 -15.01 12.28 4.26
C LEU A 67 -15.28 12.81 5.67
N ALA A 68 -15.56 14.11 5.77
CA ALA A 68 -15.83 14.79 7.04
C ALA A 68 -16.94 14.09 7.85
N ASP A 69 -17.95 13.54 7.17
CA ASP A 69 -19.06 12.79 7.78
C ASP A 69 -18.62 11.45 8.41
N GLU A 70 -17.58 10.77 7.90
CA GLU A 70 -17.02 9.56 8.54
C GLU A 70 -16.18 9.88 9.78
N HIS A 71 -15.90 11.18 10.00
CA HIS A 71 -15.10 11.71 11.09
C HIS A 71 -15.90 12.69 11.98
N GLU A 72 -17.23 12.56 12.09
CA GLU A 72 -18.03 13.20 13.15
C GLU A 72 -17.66 12.65 14.55
N ARG A 73 -16.42 12.87 14.97
CA ARG A 73 -15.94 12.62 16.34
C ARG A 73 -16.17 13.88 17.16
N LYS A 74 -17.30 13.93 17.87
CA LYS A 74 -17.61 14.94 18.90
C LYS A 74 -16.69 14.83 20.14
N ASP A 75 -15.80 13.85 20.16
CA ASP A 75 -15.06 13.35 21.31
C ASP A 75 -13.53 13.54 21.22
N TYR A 76 -13.02 14.22 20.18
CA TYR A 76 -11.56 14.35 19.96
C TYR A 76 -10.92 15.65 20.46
N LEU A 77 -11.69 16.58 21.00
CA LEU A 77 -11.16 17.81 21.60
C LEU A 77 -11.83 18.03 22.97
N PRO A 78 -11.08 18.03 24.08
CA PRO A 78 -11.58 18.48 25.37
C PRO A 78 -11.78 19.99 25.42
#